data_AF-A0A914P5C8-F1
#
_entry.id   AF-A0A914P5C8-F1
#
_cell.length_a   1.000
_cell.length_b   1.000
_cell.length_c   1.000
_cell.angle_alpha   90.00
_cell.angle_beta   90.00
_cell.angle_gamma   90.00
#
_symmetry.space_group_name_H-M   'P 1'
#
loop_
_entity.id
_entity.type
_entity.pdbx_description
1 polymer ?
#
loop_
_entity_poly.entity_id
_entity_poly.type
_entity_poly.pdbx_seq_one_letter_code
_entity_poly.pdbx_strand_id
1 'polypeptide(L)'
;MLVHMSDRDSEAFNLSKILEPILWSYAEDLDMYLPYSDWLALKKFKKVWGASAFKGADGPMRFYSNPIHYIRNHEAWIQQMTKIYKEFDRFQGLIITGWSRYDHLAVLCEMLPVGIPTLSMSAETILAGRPLDGRYEKTSKLLHCDAPYKPGFAYGCEFPGKR
;
A
#
# COMPACT_ATOMS: atom_id res chain seq x y z
N MET A 1 -12.37 -1.24 -12.89
CA MET A 1 -13.59 -0.40 -12.75
C MET A 1 -13.70 0.65 -13.85
N LEU A 2 -12.63 1.37 -14.22
CA LEU A 2 -12.68 2.33 -15.35
C LEU A 2 -12.49 1.70 -16.75
N VAL A 3 -12.03 0.44 -16.82
CA VAL A 3 -11.75 -0.28 -18.08
C VAL A 3 -13.01 -0.53 -18.93
N HIS A 4 -14.20 -0.48 -18.34
CA HIS A 4 -15.48 -0.73 -19.03
C HIS A 4 -16.27 0.53 -19.34
N MET A 5 -15.75 1.71 -19.00
CA MET A 5 -16.43 2.99 -19.25
C MET A 5 -16.03 3.53 -20.62
N SER A 6 -17.01 3.85 -21.46
CA SER A 6 -16.73 4.47 -22.76
C SER A 6 -16.20 5.89 -22.59
N ASP A 7 -15.32 6.33 -23.49
CA ASP A 7 -14.83 7.72 -23.45
C ASP A 7 -15.97 8.73 -23.68
N ARG A 8 -16.99 8.35 -24.46
CA ARG A 8 -18.20 9.17 -24.67
C ARG A 8 -18.91 9.46 -23.35
N ASP A 9 -19.13 8.45 -22.51
CA ASP A 9 -19.80 8.64 -21.22
C ASP A 9 -18.91 9.45 -20.27
N SER A 10 -17.61 9.20 -20.29
CA SER A 10 -16.63 9.96 -19.50
C SER A 10 -16.67 11.46 -19.81
N GLU A 11 -16.81 11.81 -21.08
CA GLU A 11 -16.91 13.20 -21.54
C GLU A 11 -18.29 13.80 -21.24
N ALA A 12 -19.36 13.08 -21.53
CA ALA A 12 -20.74 13.53 -21.31
C ALA A 12 -20.98 13.94 -19.85
N PHE A 13 -20.44 13.17 -18.91
CA PHE A 13 -20.55 13.44 -17.47
C PHE A 13 -19.36 14.22 -16.88
N ASN A 14 -18.40 14.67 -17.70
CA ASN A 14 -17.19 15.37 -17.24
C ASN A 14 -16.44 14.64 -16.11
N LEU A 15 -16.38 13.31 -16.15
CA LEU A 15 -15.89 12.49 -15.03
C LEU A 15 -14.44 12.79 -14.66
N SER A 16 -13.61 13.16 -15.64
CA SER A 16 -12.22 13.54 -15.43
C SER A 16 -12.02 14.77 -14.55
N LYS A 17 -13.06 15.60 -14.38
CA LYS A 17 -13.03 16.81 -13.55
C LYS A 17 -13.52 16.57 -12.12
N ILE A 18 -14.30 15.52 -11.90
CA ILE A 18 -14.96 15.25 -10.61
C ILE A 18 -14.41 14.02 -9.89
N LEU A 19 -13.77 13.09 -10.61
CA LEU A 19 -13.18 11.88 -10.03
C LEU A 19 -11.66 11.99 -9.91
N GLU A 20 -11.13 11.36 -8.87
CA GLU A 20 -9.70 11.12 -8.69
C GLU A 20 -9.47 9.61 -8.64
N PRO A 21 -8.87 8.99 -9.67
CA PRO A 21 -8.68 7.55 -9.70
C PRO A 21 -7.62 7.09 -8.70
N ILE A 22 -7.82 5.88 -8.17
CA ILE A 22 -6.91 5.19 -7.28
C ILE A 22 -6.40 3.94 -8.02
N LEU A 23 -5.10 3.83 -8.25
CA LEU A 23 -4.47 2.58 -8.67
C LEU A 23 -4.01 1.84 -7.43
N TRP A 24 -4.32 0.56 -7.36
CA TRP A 24 -3.94 -0.29 -6.24
C TRP A 24 -3.23 -1.52 -6.76
N SER A 25 -2.13 -1.88 -6.09
CA SER A 25 -1.38 -3.11 -6.35
C SER A 25 -0.56 -3.44 -5.12
N TYR A 26 -0.46 -4.74 -4.85
CA TYR A 26 0.23 -5.30 -3.68
C TYR A 26 1.50 -6.05 -4.08
N ALA A 27 1.91 -5.99 -5.35
CA ALA A 27 3.13 -6.63 -5.82
C ALA A 27 4.40 -5.93 -5.25
N GLU A 28 5.46 -6.71 -5.03
CA GLU A 28 6.76 -6.18 -4.59
C GLU A 28 7.52 -5.47 -5.74
N ASP A 29 7.23 -5.84 -6.99
CA ASP A 29 7.74 -5.17 -8.19
C ASP A 29 6.58 -4.49 -8.90
N LEU A 30 6.44 -3.17 -8.73
CA LEU A 30 5.35 -2.45 -9.39
C LEU A 30 5.66 -2.08 -10.84
N ASP A 31 6.91 -2.09 -11.28
CA ASP A 31 7.23 -1.76 -12.68
C ASP A 31 6.70 -2.85 -13.63
N MET A 32 6.71 -4.11 -13.18
CA MET A 32 6.14 -5.23 -13.92
C MET A 32 4.60 -5.21 -13.94
N TYR A 33 3.96 -4.82 -12.83
CA TYR A 33 2.50 -4.95 -12.67
C TYR A 33 1.71 -3.64 -12.93
N LEU A 34 2.37 -2.49 -12.85
CA LEU A 34 1.83 -1.16 -13.15
C LEU A 34 2.78 -0.44 -14.11
N PRO A 35 2.89 -0.91 -15.37
CA PRO A 35 3.69 -0.26 -16.39
C PRO A 35 3.26 1.19 -16.61
N TYR A 36 4.18 1.99 -17.17
CA TYR A 36 3.94 3.41 -17.45
C TYR A 36 2.67 3.69 -18.27
N SER A 37 2.27 2.76 -19.14
CA SER A 37 1.03 2.83 -19.92
C SER A 37 -0.23 2.95 -19.06
N ASP A 38 -0.25 2.33 -17.88
CA ASP A 38 -1.42 2.36 -16.99
C ASP A 38 -1.63 3.77 -16.42
N TRP A 39 -0.53 4.48 -16.15
CA TRP A 39 -0.58 5.88 -15.75
C TRP A 39 -1.02 6.78 -16.90
N LEU A 40 -0.53 6.54 -18.11
CA LEU A 40 -0.93 7.30 -19.30
C LEU A 40 -2.44 7.19 -19.57
N ALA A 41 -3.04 6.01 -19.35
CA ALA A 41 -4.48 5.82 -19.47
C ALA A 41 -5.30 6.71 -18.53
N LEU A 42 -4.67 7.21 -17.46
CA LEU A 42 -5.30 8.07 -16.46
C LEU A 42 -4.92 9.54 -16.60
N LYS A 43 -4.11 9.92 -17.59
CA LYS A 43 -3.64 11.31 -17.79
C LYS A 43 -4.78 12.33 -17.96
N LYS A 44 -5.96 11.88 -18.41
CA LYS A 44 -7.17 12.73 -18.46
C LYS A 44 -7.61 13.22 -17.08
N PHE A 45 -7.29 12.49 -16.02
CA PHE A 45 -7.53 12.88 -14.64
C PHE A 45 -6.34 13.70 -14.14
N LYS A 46 -6.61 14.89 -13.61
CA LYS A 46 -5.57 15.81 -13.13
C LYS A 46 -4.86 15.32 -11.87
N LYS A 47 -5.58 14.57 -11.04
CA LYS A 47 -5.14 14.14 -9.72
C LYS A 47 -5.37 12.65 -9.58
N VAL A 48 -4.38 11.97 -9.01
CA VAL A 48 -4.40 10.51 -8.87
C VAL A 48 -3.88 10.09 -7.50
N TRP A 49 -4.24 8.87 -7.11
CA TRP A 49 -3.80 8.23 -5.87
C TRP A 49 -3.18 6.87 -6.15
N GLY A 50 -2.25 6.47 -5.28
CA GLY A 50 -1.81 5.09 -5.16
C GLY A 50 -2.49 4.42 -3.97
N ALA A 51 -2.53 3.09 -3.95
CA ALA A 51 -2.92 2.32 -2.79
C ALA A 51 -2.09 1.04 -2.61
N SER A 52 -1.61 0.87 -1.39
CA SER A 52 -0.85 -0.28 -0.90
C SER A 52 -1.63 -1.00 0.20
N ALA A 53 -1.01 -1.99 0.84
CA ALA A 53 -1.56 -2.65 2.03
C ALA A 53 -0.49 -2.85 3.09
N PHE A 54 -0.88 -2.80 4.37
CA PHE A 54 -0.04 -3.22 5.50
C PHE A 54 -0.46 -4.59 6.07
N LYS A 55 -1.64 -5.08 5.65
CA LYS A 55 -2.16 -6.40 6.01
C LYS A 55 -3.21 -6.91 5.02
N GLY A 56 -3.41 -8.21 5.00
CA GLY A 56 -4.50 -8.95 4.36
C GLY A 56 -4.42 -9.04 2.83
N ALA A 57 -3.28 -8.69 2.24
CA ALA A 57 -3.08 -8.66 0.79
C ALA A 57 -2.03 -9.67 0.28
N ASP A 58 -1.55 -10.59 1.13
CA ASP A 58 -0.54 -11.64 0.83
C ASP A 58 -1.09 -13.09 0.88
N GLY A 59 -2.39 -13.24 0.67
CA GLY A 59 -3.09 -14.51 0.47
C GLY A 59 -4.23 -14.76 1.46
N PRO A 60 -5.16 -15.67 1.11
CA PRO A 60 -6.26 -16.05 2.00
C PRO A 60 -5.74 -16.82 3.22
N MET A 61 -6.50 -16.77 4.33
CA MET A 61 -6.25 -17.57 5.55
C MET A 61 -4.89 -17.34 6.24
N ARG A 62 -4.23 -16.21 5.97
CA ARG A 62 -3.00 -15.82 6.67
C ARG A 62 -3.32 -15.45 8.11
N PHE A 63 -2.75 -16.16 9.08
CA PHE A 63 -2.85 -15.82 10.50
C PHE A 63 -1.62 -15.04 11.01
N TYR A 64 -0.58 -14.95 10.19
CA TYR A 64 0.63 -14.18 10.46
C TYR A 64 0.81 -13.04 9.48
N SER A 65 1.38 -11.92 9.93
CA SER A 65 1.75 -10.82 9.03
C SER A 65 3.02 -11.17 8.26
N ASN A 66 3.18 -10.64 7.05
CA ASN A 66 4.42 -10.67 6.28
C ASN A 66 4.96 -9.24 6.07
N PRO A 67 5.60 -8.62 7.07
CA PRO A 67 6.01 -7.22 6.97
C PRO A 67 7.02 -6.98 5.87
N ILE A 68 7.92 -7.93 5.57
CA ILE A 68 8.91 -7.79 4.50
C ILE A 68 8.22 -7.55 3.15
N HIS A 69 7.19 -8.33 2.85
CA HIS A 69 6.40 -8.17 1.63
C HIS A 69 5.74 -6.78 1.54
N TYR A 70 5.02 -6.38 2.60
CA TYR A 70 4.31 -5.10 2.61
C TYR A 70 5.27 -3.90 2.51
N ILE A 71 6.42 -3.96 3.20
CA ILE A 71 7.45 -2.93 3.11
C ILE A 71 8.02 -2.83 1.69
N ARG A 72 8.34 -3.95 1.04
CA ARG A 72 8.82 -3.94 -0.34
C ARG A 72 7.79 -3.34 -1.30
N ASN A 73 6.51 -3.65 -1.09
CA ASN A 73 5.43 -3.00 -1.84
C ASN A 73 5.41 -1.48 -1.60
N HIS A 74 5.65 -1.00 -0.38
CA HIS A 74 5.75 0.45 -0.11
C HIS A 74 6.96 1.09 -0.76
N GLU A 75 8.12 0.44 -0.72
CA GLU A 75 9.33 0.90 -1.41
C GLU A 75 9.11 0.99 -2.93
N ALA A 76 8.44 0.01 -3.51
CA ALA A 76 8.05 0.04 -4.92
C ALA A 76 7.06 1.18 -5.23
N TRP A 77 6.09 1.43 -4.33
CA TRP A 77 5.16 2.56 -4.46
C TRP A 77 5.88 3.91 -4.39
N ILE A 78 6.85 4.07 -3.49
CA ILE A 78 7.70 5.28 -3.42
C ILE A 78 8.42 5.52 -4.76
N GLN A 79 8.98 4.46 -5.35
CA GLN A 79 9.65 4.56 -6.66
C GLN A 79 8.67 4.93 -7.76
N GLN A 80 7.50 4.28 -7.83
CA GLN A 80 6.45 4.60 -8.80
C GLN A 80 6.01 6.06 -8.69
N MET A 81 5.67 6.52 -7.48
CA MET A 81 5.29 7.91 -7.22
C MET A 81 6.38 8.89 -7.69
N THR A 82 7.65 8.59 -7.42
CA THR A 82 8.79 9.40 -7.83
C THR A 82 8.98 9.44 -9.35
N LYS A 83 8.61 8.38 -10.07
CA LYS A 83 8.68 8.34 -11.54
C LYS A 83 7.56 9.15 -12.19
N ILE A 84 6.34 9.08 -11.66
CA ILE A 84 5.14 9.56 -12.38
C ILE A 84 4.60 10.91 -11.89
N TYR A 85 5.07 11.46 -10.77
CA TYR A 85 4.46 12.67 -10.17
C TYR A 85 4.40 13.88 -11.12
N LYS A 86 5.25 13.95 -12.15
CA LYS A 86 5.26 15.04 -13.14
C LYS A 86 4.21 14.88 -14.24
N GLU A 87 3.62 13.70 -14.39
CA GLU A 87 2.61 13.43 -15.43
C GLU A 87 1.21 13.95 -15.07
N PHE A 88 1.01 14.33 -13.80
CA PHE A 88 -0.25 14.77 -13.24
C PHE A 88 -0.09 16.13 -12.55
N ASP A 89 -1.17 16.90 -12.43
CA ASP A 89 -1.15 18.14 -11.65
C ASP A 89 -0.79 17.87 -10.19
N ARG A 90 -1.25 16.74 -9.65
CA ARG A 90 -0.90 16.28 -8.29
C ARG A 90 -1.05 14.77 -8.13
N PHE A 91 0.02 14.12 -7.68
CA PHE A 91 -0.10 12.84 -7.00
C PHE A 91 -0.51 13.09 -5.54
N GLN A 92 -1.71 12.66 -5.16
CA GLN A 92 -2.33 13.10 -3.92
C GLN A 92 -1.72 12.43 -2.69
N GLY A 93 -1.39 11.14 -2.82
CA GLY A 93 -0.81 10.36 -1.74
C GLY A 93 -0.99 8.87 -1.95
N LEU A 94 -0.55 8.10 -0.96
CA LEU A 94 -0.64 6.66 -0.92
C LEU A 94 -1.62 6.25 0.18
N ILE A 95 -2.66 5.50 -0.18
CA ILE A 95 -3.61 4.92 0.78
C ILE A 95 -3.04 3.58 1.24
N ILE A 96 -2.93 3.37 2.54
CA ILE A 96 -2.46 2.09 3.11
C ILE A 96 -3.68 1.32 3.62
N THR A 97 -4.01 0.23 2.94
CA THR A 97 -5.19 -0.58 3.26
C THR A 97 -4.88 -1.72 4.23
N GLY A 98 -5.90 -2.19 4.95
CA GLY A 98 -5.79 -3.34 5.85
C GLY A 98 -6.93 -4.33 5.64
N TRP A 99 -6.81 -5.18 4.63
CA TRP A 99 -7.86 -6.14 4.26
C TRP A 99 -8.08 -7.17 5.34
N SER A 100 -9.33 -7.61 5.49
CA SER A 100 -9.69 -8.60 6.52
C SER A 100 -10.20 -9.92 5.94
N ARG A 101 -10.55 -9.97 4.65
CA ARG A 101 -11.03 -11.16 3.93
C ARG A 101 -10.91 -10.95 2.42
N TYR A 102 -10.79 -12.04 1.67
CA TYR A 102 -10.68 -12.05 0.21
C TYR A 102 -12.02 -12.13 -0.51
N ASP A 103 -13.02 -12.71 0.14
CA ASP A 103 -14.40 -12.73 -0.31
C ASP A 103 -15.34 -12.71 0.91
N HIS A 104 -16.64 -12.59 0.67
CA HIS A 104 -17.63 -12.44 1.74
C HIS A 104 -17.76 -13.66 2.67
N LEU A 105 -17.35 -14.85 2.22
CA LEU A 105 -17.48 -16.12 2.95
C LEU A 105 -16.12 -16.70 3.40
N ALA A 106 -15.02 -16.08 3.00
CA ALA A 106 -13.67 -16.47 3.39
C ALA A 106 -13.41 -16.21 4.88
N VAL A 107 -12.56 -17.05 5.46
CA VAL A 107 -12.02 -16.82 6.80
C VAL A 107 -11.21 -15.52 6.85
N LEU A 108 -11.11 -14.94 8.05
CA LEU A 108 -10.33 -13.73 8.25
C LEU A 108 -8.85 -13.96 7.96
N CYS A 109 -8.23 -12.98 7.30
CA CYS A 109 -6.78 -12.86 7.22
C CYS A 109 -6.29 -11.78 8.19
N GLU A 110 -5.12 -12.03 8.80
CA GLU A 110 -4.30 -11.12 9.59
C GLU A 110 -5.13 -10.16 10.47
N MET A 111 -5.36 -10.55 11.72
CA MET A 111 -6.05 -9.69 12.68
C MET A 111 -5.26 -8.40 12.94
N LEU A 112 -5.94 -7.34 13.38
CA LEU A 112 -5.29 -6.04 13.62
C LEU A 112 -4.03 -6.14 14.51
N PRO A 113 -4.02 -6.87 15.65
CA PRO A 113 -2.84 -6.91 16.52
C PRO A 113 -1.57 -7.41 15.82
N VAL A 114 -1.68 -8.40 14.95
CA VAL A 114 -0.51 -8.94 14.21
C VAL A 114 -0.06 -8.01 13.08
N GLY A 115 -0.92 -7.09 12.64
CA GLY A 115 -0.63 -6.09 11.62
C GLY A 115 -0.14 -4.74 12.16
N ILE A 116 -0.24 -4.45 13.46
CA ILE A 116 0.21 -3.15 14.03
C ILE A 116 1.72 -2.90 13.83
N PRO A 117 2.63 -3.88 14.06
CA PRO A 117 4.04 -3.67 13.79
C PRO A 117 4.29 -3.31 12.32
N THR A 118 3.65 -4.04 11.41
CA THR A 118 3.73 -3.76 9.97
C THR A 118 3.19 -2.38 9.63
N LEU A 119 2.02 -2.00 10.14
CA LEU A 119 1.43 -0.67 9.94
C LEU A 119 2.41 0.45 10.36
N SER A 120 3.08 0.26 11.49
CA SER A 120 4.03 1.26 12.03
C SER A 120 5.27 1.36 11.15
N MET A 121 5.84 0.22 10.74
CA MET A 121 6.96 0.17 9.80
C MET A 121 6.56 0.75 8.43
N SER A 122 5.35 0.46 7.94
CA SER A 122 4.78 1.00 6.70
C SER A 122 4.73 2.52 6.73
N ALA A 123 4.20 3.10 7.80
CA ALA A 123 4.13 4.54 7.97
C ALA A 123 5.54 5.16 8.04
N GLU A 124 6.48 4.53 8.75
CA GLU A 124 7.86 5.00 8.85
C GLU A 124 8.57 5.00 7.48
N THR A 125 8.44 3.93 6.70
CA THR A 125 8.99 3.82 5.34
C THR A 125 8.42 4.88 4.41
N ILE A 126 7.09 5.04 4.39
CA ILE A 126 6.42 5.98 3.49
C ILE A 126 6.77 7.42 3.85
N LEU A 127 6.81 7.76 5.15
CA LEU A 127 7.22 9.10 5.61
C LEU A 127 8.70 9.38 5.35
N ALA A 128 9.56 8.35 5.38
CA ALA A 128 10.97 8.50 5.05
C ALA A 128 11.21 8.69 3.55
N GLY A 129 10.31 8.18 2.69
CA GLY A 129 10.41 8.28 1.23
C GLY A 129 11.61 7.53 0.64
N ARG A 130 12.16 6.55 1.36
CA ARG A 130 13.31 5.74 0.96
C ARG A 130 13.32 4.40 1.70
N PRO A 131 14.04 3.38 1.18
CA PRO A 131 14.30 2.15 1.93
C PRO A 131 14.99 2.44 3.27
N LEU A 132 14.57 1.70 4.30
CA LEU A 132 15.13 1.80 5.65
C LEU A 132 16.09 0.65 5.99
N ASP A 133 16.17 -0.38 5.15
CA ASP A 133 17.07 -1.52 5.31
C ASP A 133 16.94 -2.22 6.67
N GLY A 134 15.71 -2.36 7.16
CA GLY A 134 15.44 -2.96 8.48
C GLY A 134 15.64 -2.02 9.68
N ARG A 135 15.97 -0.73 9.46
CA ARG A 135 16.18 0.25 10.53
C ARG A 135 14.92 1.09 10.77
N TYR A 136 14.05 0.59 11.63
CA TYR A 136 12.77 1.24 11.98
C TYR A 136 12.83 1.88 13.37
N GLU A 137 13.65 2.91 13.53
CA GLU A 137 13.92 3.52 14.84
C GLU A 137 12.65 4.04 15.53
N LYS A 138 11.72 4.63 14.79
CA LYS A 138 10.46 5.14 15.37
C LYS A 138 9.56 3.99 15.79
N THR A 139 9.45 2.96 14.95
CA THR A 139 8.66 1.76 15.24
C THR A 139 9.22 1.01 16.43
N SER A 140 10.53 0.76 16.46
CA SER A 140 11.20 0.08 17.59
C SER A 140 11.12 0.90 18.87
N LYS A 141 11.14 2.24 18.81
CA LYS A 141 10.93 3.08 19.99
C LYS A 141 9.50 3.00 20.54
N LEU A 142 8.50 2.89 19.67
CA LEU A 142 7.08 2.89 20.06
C LEU A 142 6.56 1.52 20.47
N LEU A 143 6.97 0.48 19.76
CA LEU A 143 6.44 -0.87 19.91
C LEU A 143 7.48 -1.84 20.46
N HIS A 144 8.74 -1.44 20.65
CA HIS A 144 9.81 -2.31 21.13
C HIS A 144 9.97 -3.61 20.31
N CYS A 145 9.58 -3.57 19.02
CA CYS A 145 9.68 -4.70 18.11
C CYS A 145 11.09 -4.80 17.51
N ASP A 146 11.54 -6.04 17.30
CA ASP A 146 12.66 -6.35 16.44
C ASP A 146 12.22 -6.30 14.96
N ALA A 147 13.12 -5.79 14.10
CA ALA A 147 12.88 -5.79 12.67
C ALA A 147 12.82 -7.24 12.13
N PRO A 148 11.87 -7.56 11.25
CA PRO A 148 11.74 -8.91 10.71
C PRO A 148 12.89 -9.22 9.75
N TYR A 149 13.57 -10.35 9.97
CA TYR A 149 14.67 -10.85 9.13
C TYR A 149 14.24 -12.04 8.25
N LYS A 150 13.04 -12.59 8.46
CA LYS A 150 12.40 -13.65 7.66
C LYS A 150 10.92 -13.30 7.45
N PRO A 151 10.28 -13.81 6.39
CA PRO A 151 8.83 -13.72 6.24
C PRO A 151 8.13 -14.30 7.48
N GLY A 152 7.10 -13.61 7.97
CA GLY A 152 6.43 -13.94 9.23
C GLY A 152 6.32 -12.75 10.17
N PHE A 153 6.06 -13.01 11.45
CA PHE A 153 5.78 -11.95 12.42
C PHE A 153 7.00 -11.10 12.78
N ALA A 154 6.75 -9.85 13.18
CA ALA A 154 7.70 -9.10 14.01
C ALA A 154 7.70 -9.70 15.43
N TYR A 155 8.88 -9.81 16.03
CA TYR A 155 9.07 -10.39 17.36
C TYR A 155 9.40 -9.30 18.39
N GLY A 156 9.32 -9.64 19.67
CA GLY A 156 9.74 -8.76 20.77
C GLY A 156 8.78 -7.61 21.09
N CYS A 157 7.73 -7.40 20.30
CA CYS A 157 6.83 -6.26 20.44
C CYS A 157 6.17 -6.14 21.83
N GLU A 158 6.10 -4.91 22.33
CA GLU A 158 5.40 -4.51 23.54
C GLU A 158 4.34 -3.46 23.19
N PHE A 159 3.07 -3.85 23.34
CA PHE A 159 1.95 -2.93 23.12
C PHE A 159 1.63 -2.16 24.40
N PRO A 160 1.11 -0.92 24.29
CA PRO A 160 0.64 -0.16 25.45
C PRO A 160 -0.28 -1.01 26.34
N GLY A 161 0.04 -1.11 27.62
CA GLY A 161 -0.72 -1.89 28.60
C GLY A 161 -0.27 -3.35 28.80
N LYS A 162 0.82 -3.78 28.16
CA LYS A 162 1.50 -5.05 28.49
C LYS A 162 1.96 -5.00 29.96
N ARG A 163 1.58 -6.00 30.76
CA ARG A 163 2.04 -6.22 32.14
C ARG A 163 3.16 -7.24 32.16
#